data_AF-R9GM08-F1
#
_entry.id   AF-R9GM08-F1
#
_cell.length_a   1.000
_cell.length_b   1.000
_cell.length_c   1.000
_cell.angle_alpha   90.00
_cell.angle_beta   90.00
_cell.angle_gamma   90.00
#
_symmetry.space_group_name_H-M   'P 1'
#
loop_
_entity.id
_entity.type
_entity.pdbx_description
1 polymer ?
#
loop_
_entity_poly.entity_id
_entity_poly.type
_entity_poly.pdbx_seq_one_letter_code
_entity_poly.pdbx_strand_id
1 'polypeptide(L)'
;MMVSKSGTLSITDQCGILGIHRSGFYYMPEGESTLNLMLMQFIDAYFLKHPHTGVVTLCAYLCLSEGFTINVKRVRRLMRLMGLMAVIDVKSRYVLHWSVSNTMGAAWCTAVLSETIALYGKPQILNTDQGSQFTSHEFQKVLTDNEIQISMDGKGTGNLSCTWTSKLYASQ
;
A
#
# COMPACT_ATOMS: atom_id res chain seq x y z
N MET A 1 -22.10 1.86 23.97
CA MET A 1 -21.53 0.62 23.40
C MET A 1 -22.51 -0.50 23.73
N MET A 2 -23.03 -1.25 22.74
CA MET A 2 -24.13 -2.23 22.94
C MET A 2 -23.71 -3.50 23.68
N VAL A 3 -22.41 -3.83 23.72
CA VAL A 3 -21.86 -4.92 24.54
C VAL A 3 -21.27 -4.35 25.81
N SER A 4 -21.62 -4.92 26.97
CA SER A 4 -21.08 -4.48 28.27
C SER A 4 -20.64 -5.66 29.12
N LYS A 5 -19.56 -5.45 29.90
CA LYS A 5 -19.09 -6.42 30.90
C LYS A 5 -20.02 -6.53 32.10
N SER A 6 -20.91 -5.57 32.28
CA SER A 6 -21.80 -5.41 33.44
C SER A 6 -23.21 -5.96 33.18
N GLY A 7 -23.45 -6.60 32.04
CA GLY A 7 -24.76 -7.14 31.66
C GLY A 7 -25.06 -8.49 32.31
N THR A 8 -26.35 -8.86 32.30
CA THR A 8 -26.86 -10.17 32.76
C THR A 8 -26.42 -11.33 31.88
N LEU A 9 -26.10 -11.06 30.61
CA LEU A 9 -25.63 -12.05 29.64
C LEU A 9 -24.10 -12.02 29.53
N SER A 10 -23.49 -13.17 29.22
CA SER A 10 -22.05 -13.20 28.97
C SER A 10 -21.68 -12.37 27.73
N ILE A 11 -20.44 -11.86 27.67
CA ILE A 11 -19.94 -11.12 26.50
C ILE A 11 -20.06 -11.98 25.23
N THR A 12 -19.90 -13.30 25.36
CA THR A 12 -20.05 -14.27 24.26
C THR A 12 -21.49 -14.25 23.72
N ASP A 13 -22.49 -14.30 24.60
CA ASP A 13 -23.90 -14.32 24.20
C ASP A 13 -24.32 -12.97 23.60
N GLN A 14 -23.86 -11.87 24.20
CA GLN A 14 -24.09 -10.52 23.68
C GLN A 14 -23.49 -10.35 22.26
N CYS A 15 -22.27 -10.84 22.04
CA CYS A 15 -21.62 -10.82 20.72
C CYS A 15 -22.34 -11.73 19.72
N GLY A 16 -22.82 -12.90 20.16
CA GLY A 16 -23.60 -13.84 19.34
C GLY A 16 -24.93 -13.25 18.88
N ILE A 17 -25.67 -12.59 19.77
CA ILE A 17 -26.95 -11.90 19.45
C ILE A 17 -26.74 -10.77 18.45
N LEU A 18 -25.64 -10.01 18.60
CA LEU A 18 -25.33 -8.87 17.73
C LEU A 18 -24.63 -9.28 16.42
N GLY A 19 -24.30 -10.56 16.24
CA GLY A 19 -23.59 -11.04 15.06
C GLY A 19 -22.15 -10.49 14.93
N ILE A 20 -21.55 -10.04 16.03
CA ILE A 20 -20.18 -9.49 16.03
C ILE A 20 -19.18 -10.50 16.58
N HIS A 21 -17.97 -10.51 16.05
CA HIS A 21 -16.92 -11.40 16.54
C HIS A 21 -16.38 -10.91 17.88
N ARG A 22 -16.26 -11.81 18.88
CA ARG A 22 -15.84 -11.45 20.25
C ARG A 22 -14.49 -10.72 20.31
N SER A 23 -13.57 -11.01 19.39
CA SER A 23 -12.25 -10.38 19.41
C SER A 23 -12.31 -8.90 19.05
N GLY A 24 -13.28 -8.49 18.22
CA GLY A 24 -13.49 -7.09 17.87
C GLY A 24 -13.94 -6.26 19.07
N PHE A 25 -14.65 -6.88 20.03
CA PHE A 25 -15.04 -6.21 21.28
C PHE A 25 -13.84 -5.84 22.16
N TYR A 26 -12.80 -6.68 22.19
CA TYR A 26 -11.59 -6.42 22.98
C TYR A 26 -10.56 -5.57 22.24
N TYR A 27 -10.70 -5.40 20.93
CA TYR A 27 -9.77 -4.64 20.13
C TYR A 27 -10.02 -3.14 20.30
N MET A 28 -9.04 -2.46 20.91
CA MET A 28 -8.96 -1.00 20.88
C MET A 28 -7.93 -0.63 19.81
N PRO A 29 -8.30 0.19 18.80
CA PRO A 29 -7.34 0.63 17.81
C PRO A 29 -6.31 1.53 18.49
N GLU A 30 -5.07 1.07 18.55
CA GLU A 30 -3.94 1.90 18.97
C GLU A 30 -3.42 2.69 17.78
N GLY A 31 -3.10 3.97 18.00
CA GLY A 31 -2.45 4.80 16.99
C GLY A 31 -1.02 4.34 16.70
N GLU A 32 -0.38 4.98 15.73
CA GLU A 32 1.03 4.74 15.44
C GLU A 32 1.93 5.30 16.55
N SER A 33 3.03 4.60 16.83
CA SER A 33 4.00 5.06 17.84
C SER A 33 4.70 6.35 17.41
N THR A 34 5.25 7.11 18.38
CA THR A 34 6.02 8.33 18.11
C THR A 34 7.15 8.10 17.11
N LEU A 35 7.85 6.97 17.21
CA LEU A 35 8.89 6.60 16.25
C LEU A 35 8.33 6.44 14.83
N ASN A 36 7.16 5.80 14.69
CA ASN A 36 6.55 5.62 13.37
C ASN A 36 6.08 6.95 12.78
N LEU A 37 5.53 7.84 13.60
CA LEU A 37 5.16 9.19 13.17
C LEU A 37 6.38 10.00 12.72
N MET A 38 7.50 9.93 13.46
CA MET A 38 8.76 10.56 13.04
C MET A 38 9.25 9.97 11.72
N LEU A 39 9.26 8.63 11.59
CA LEU A 39 9.65 7.98 10.33
C LEU A 39 8.75 8.41 9.17
N MET A 40 7.43 8.54 9.36
CA MET A 40 6.51 9.03 8.34
C MET A 40 6.86 10.46 7.90
N GLN A 41 7.26 11.34 8.82
CA GLN A 41 7.72 12.71 8.48
C GLN A 41 9.00 12.68 7.63
N PHE A 42 9.98 11.84 7.97
CA PHE A 42 11.20 11.69 7.15
C PHE A 42 10.91 11.10 5.78
N ILE A 43 10.01 10.11 5.71
CA ILE A 43 9.57 9.50 4.45
C ILE A 43 8.95 10.57 3.54
N ASP A 44 8.02 11.38 4.07
CA ASP A 44 7.35 12.45 3.33
C ASP A 44 8.35 13.51 2.81
N ALA A 45 9.21 14.01 3.71
CA ALA A 45 10.23 15.00 3.36
C ALA A 45 11.23 14.49 2.32
N TYR A 46 11.59 13.21 2.37
CA TYR A 46 12.47 12.59 1.39
C TYR A 46 11.78 12.41 0.04
N PHE A 47 10.53 11.94 0.03
CA PHE A 47 9.76 11.76 -1.20
C PHE A 47 9.52 13.07 -1.95
N LEU A 48 9.28 14.18 -1.24
CA LEU A 48 9.16 15.51 -1.84
C LEU A 48 10.41 15.94 -2.61
N LYS A 49 11.60 15.56 -2.15
CA LYS A 49 12.88 15.89 -2.80
C LYS A 49 13.28 14.88 -3.86
N HIS A 50 12.91 13.62 -3.65
CA HIS A 50 13.35 12.49 -4.46
C HIS A 50 12.17 11.59 -4.87
N PRO A 51 11.20 12.12 -5.64
CA PRO A 51 9.96 11.40 -5.95
C PRO A 51 10.19 10.14 -6.80
N HIS A 52 11.37 10.00 -7.41
CA HIS A 52 11.77 8.85 -8.22
C HIS A 52 12.39 7.70 -7.42
N THR A 53 12.50 7.81 -6.10
CA THR A 53 13.23 6.82 -5.29
C THR A 53 12.33 5.69 -4.80
N GLY A 54 12.89 4.48 -4.87
CA GLY A 54 12.23 3.29 -4.33
C GLY A 54 12.45 3.11 -2.83
N VAL A 55 11.65 2.22 -2.23
CA VAL A 55 11.65 1.96 -0.78
C VAL A 55 12.98 1.40 -0.24
N VAL A 56 13.78 0.74 -1.07
CA VAL A 56 15.11 0.24 -0.67
C VAL A 56 16.07 1.41 -0.47
N THR A 57 16.12 2.33 -1.42
CA THR A 57 16.94 3.54 -1.34
C THR A 57 16.49 4.42 -0.17
N LEU A 58 15.19 4.61 0.00
CA LEU A 58 14.63 5.33 1.15
C LEU A 58 15.00 4.67 2.48
N CYS A 59 14.91 3.33 2.58
CA CYS A 59 15.33 2.63 3.78
C CYS A 59 16.84 2.80 4.04
N ALA A 60 17.67 2.78 3.00
CA ALA A 60 19.09 3.03 3.13
C ALA A 60 19.37 4.47 3.60
N TYR A 61 18.67 5.47 3.07
CA TYR A 61 18.76 6.86 3.55
C TYR A 61 18.38 6.98 5.03
N LEU A 62 17.24 6.41 5.43
CA LEU A 62 16.79 6.44 6.83
C LEU A 62 17.82 5.76 7.77
N CYS A 63 18.47 4.68 7.33
CA CYS A 63 19.44 3.99 8.15
C CYS A 63 20.82 4.66 8.19
N LEU A 64 21.33 5.08 7.02
CA LEU A 64 22.70 5.56 6.87
C LEU A 64 22.84 7.06 7.13
N SER A 65 21.84 7.85 6.76
CA SER A 65 21.88 9.32 6.88
C SER A 65 21.18 9.79 8.14
N GLU A 66 20.02 9.22 8.47
CA GLU A 66 19.22 9.61 9.65
C GLU A 66 19.49 8.75 10.90
N GLY A 67 20.29 7.68 10.76
CA GLY A 67 20.76 6.85 11.89
C GLY A 67 19.72 5.88 12.47
N PHE A 68 18.62 5.60 11.76
CA PHE A 68 17.61 4.65 12.23
C PHE A 68 18.02 3.18 12.02
N THR A 69 17.64 2.30 12.94
CA THR A 69 17.78 0.83 12.73
C THR A 69 16.43 0.23 12.39
N ILE A 70 16.07 0.22 11.10
CA ILE A 70 14.77 -0.25 10.61
C ILE A 70 14.88 -1.14 9.38
N ASN A 71 13.85 -1.96 9.15
CA ASN A 71 13.77 -2.85 7.99
C ASN A 71 12.86 -2.24 6.91
N VAL A 72 13.17 -2.53 5.64
CA VAL A 72 12.37 -2.17 4.47
C VAL A 72 10.89 -2.55 4.63
N LYS A 73 10.58 -3.68 5.28
CA LYS A 73 9.19 -4.09 5.59
C LYS A 73 8.43 -3.05 6.42
N ARG A 74 9.10 -2.41 7.39
CA ARG A 74 8.50 -1.35 8.22
C ARG A 74 8.25 -0.10 7.39
N VAL A 75 9.24 0.35 6.62
CA VAL A 75 9.10 1.52 5.72
C VAL A 75 7.93 1.33 4.76
N ARG A 76 7.82 0.16 4.13
CA ARG A 76 6.69 -0.21 3.25
C ARG A 76 5.34 -0.09 3.94
N ARG A 77 5.22 -0.61 5.17
CA ARG A 77 3.98 -0.53 5.94
C ARG A 77 3.61 0.93 6.22
N LEU A 78 4.58 1.76 6.61
CA LEU A 78 4.36 3.17 6.90
C LEU A 78 3.92 3.94 5.65
N MET A 79 4.57 3.72 4.50
CA MET A 79 4.16 4.32 3.23
C MET A 79 2.72 3.96 2.84
N ARG A 80 2.32 2.69 3.05
CA ARG A 80 0.92 2.27 2.81
C ARG A 80 -0.06 2.98 3.75
N LEU A 81 0.30 3.14 5.03
CA LEU A 81 -0.52 3.85 6.00
C LEU A 81 -0.66 5.33 5.69
N MET A 82 0.39 5.94 5.14
CA MET A 82 0.36 7.30 4.62
C MET A 82 -0.49 7.43 3.34
N GLY A 83 -0.99 6.31 2.79
CA GLY A 83 -1.83 6.32 1.60
C GLY A 83 -1.06 6.66 0.32
N LEU A 84 0.25 6.37 0.28
CA LEU A 84 1.11 6.63 -0.87
C LEU A 84 1.06 5.43 -1.83
N MET A 85 0.68 5.70 -3.09
CA MET A 85 0.76 4.75 -4.19
C MET A 85 1.77 5.27 -5.22
N ALA A 86 2.69 4.40 -5.63
CA ALA A 86 3.66 4.69 -6.68
C ALA A 86 3.61 3.58 -7.73
N VAL A 87 3.74 3.96 -8.99
CA VAL A 87 3.92 3.06 -10.13
C VAL A 87 5.38 3.14 -10.57
N ILE A 88 6.07 2.00 -10.53
CA ILE A 88 7.53 1.94 -10.68
C ILE A 88 7.88 1.06 -11.87
N ASP A 89 8.78 1.55 -12.74
CA ASP A 89 9.44 0.69 -13.72
C ASP A 89 10.51 -0.16 -13.01
N VAL A 90 10.30 -1.48 -13.03
CA VAL A 90 11.22 -2.45 -12.42
C VAL A 90 12.61 -2.37 -13.04
N LYS A 91 12.74 -2.05 -14.34
CA LYS A 91 14.05 -2.05 -15.02
C LYS A 91 14.90 -0.85 -14.60
N SER A 92 14.36 0.35 -14.79
CA SER A 92 15.09 1.60 -14.53
C SER A 92 15.07 2.02 -13.05
N ARG A 93 14.14 1.46 -12.27
CA ARG A 93 13.83 1.87 -10.89
C ARG A 93 13.23 3.27 -10.78
N TYR A 94 12.86 3.90 -11.88
CA TYR A 94 12.16 5.17 -11.86
C TYR A 94 10.70 5.02 -11.44
N VAL A 95 10.25 5.92 -10.57
CA VAL A 95 8.82 6.14 -10.31
C VAL A 95 8.26 6.88 -11.53
N LEU A 96 7.32 6.25 -12.21
CA LEU A 96 6.66 6.80 -13.39
C LEU A 96 5.51 7.72 -12.98
N HIS A 97 4.75 7.30 -11.98
CA HIS A 97 3.65 8.10 -11.42
C HIS A 97 3.51 7.82 -9.94
N TRP A 98 2.99 8.78 -9.19
CA TRP A 98 2.66 8.60 -7.78
C TRP A 98 1.52 9.52 -7.37
N SER A 99 0.78 9.11 -6.36
CA SER A 99 -0.29 9.90 -5.74
C SER A 99 -0.41 9.53 -4.27
N VAL A 100 -1.04 10.42 -3.50
CA VAL A 100 -1.45 10.17 -2.11
C VAL A 100 -2.97 10.24 -1.99
N SER A 101 -3.56 9.41 -1.14
CA SER A 101 -4.98 9.45 -0.77
C SER A 101 -5.16 9.08 0.70
N ASN A 102 -6.12 9.72 1.36
CA ASN A 102 -6.50 9.37 2.74
C ASN A 102 -7.14 7.96 2.83
N THR A 103 -7.60 7.41 1.70
CA THR A 103 -8.13 6.05 1.60
C THR A 103 -7.50 5.31 0.44
N MET A 104 -7.01 4.09 0.71
CA MET A 104 -6.49 3.16 -0.31
C MET A 104 -7.66 2.48 -1.03
N GLY A 105 -8.48 3.25 -1.74
CA GLY A 105 -9.67 2.78 -2.45
C GLY A 105 -9.35 2.24 -3.84
N ALA A 106 -10.10 1.22 -4.28
CA ALA A 106 -10.00 0.63 -5.61
C ALA A 106 -10.11 1.66 -6.75
N ALA A 107 -11.09 2.57 -6.66
CA ALA A 107 -11.31 3.61 -7.66
C ALA A 107 -10.09 4.54 -7.81
N TRP A 108 -9.49 4.94 -6.68
CA TRP A 108 -8.30 5.78 -6.68
C TRP A 108 -7.08 5.06 -7.27
N CYS A 109 -6.84 3.81 -6.87
CA CYS A 109 -5.75 3.00 -7.45
C CYS A 109 -5.93 2.81 -8.96
N THR A 110 -7.17 2.61 -9.41
CA THR A 110 -7.51 2.50 -10.82
C THR A 110 -7.20 3.79 -11.57
N ALA A 111 -7.57 4.95 -11.02
CA ALA A 111 -7.29 6.25 -11.62
C ALA A 111 -5.78 6.49 -11.80
N VAL A 112 -4.98 6.25 -10.75
CA VAL A 112 -3.51 6.37 -10.81
C VAL A 112 -2.93 5.46 -11.91
N LEU A 113 -3.41 4.22 -12.02
CA LEU A 113 -2.96 3.31 -13.07
C LEU A 113 -3.35 3.82 -14.46
N SER A 114 -4.60 4.25 -14.66
CA SER A 114 -5.08 4.77 -15.94
C SER A 114 -4.32 6.02 -16.39
N GLU A 115 -4.04 6.94 -15.47
CA GLU A 115 -3.21 8.12 -15.72
C GLU A 115 -1.78 7.72 -16.13
N THR A 116 -1.19 6.76 -15.43
CA THR A 116 0.13 6.24 -15.79
C THR A 116 0.11 5.64 -17.19
N ILE A 117 -0.94 4.89 -17.52
CA ILE A 117 -1.08 4.28 -18.84
C ILE A 117 -1.23 5.35 -19.93
N ALA A 118 -1.98 6.41 -19.66
CA ALA A 118 -2.14 7.51 -20.59
C ALA A 118 -0.83 8.28 -20.82
N LEU A 119 0.00 8.44 -19.78
CA LEU A 119 1.25 9.19 -19.86
C LEU A 119 2.40 8.40 -20.49
N TYR A 120 2.50 7.11 -20.19
CA TYR A 120 3.67 6.30 -20.56
C TYR A 120 3.33 5.20 -21.59
N GLY A 121 2.06 4.81 -21.72
CA GLY A 121 1.57 3.70 -22.56
C GLY A 121 1.10 2.51 -21.72
N LYS A 122 0.98 1.30 -22.28
CA LYS A 122 0.71 0.09 -21.47
C LYS A 122 1.96 -0.77 -21.21
N PRO A 123 2.15 -1.32 -20.01
CA PRO A 123 3.14 -2.37 -19.76
C PRO A 123 2.65 -3.72 -20.27
N GLN A 124 3.57 -4.69 -20.44
CA GLN A 124 3.18 -6.07 -20.75
C GLN A 124 2.68 -6.79 -19.49
N ILE A 125 3.36 -6.58 -18.36
CA ILE A 125 3.05 -7.20 -17.08
C ILE A 125 3.00 -6.13 -15.98
N LEU A 126 1.96 -6.16 -15.17
CA LEU A 126 1.82 -5.42 -13.93
C LEU A 126 1.86 -6.38 -12.74
N ASN A 127 2.79 -6.15 -11.82
CA ASN A 127 2.88 -6.83 -10.54
C ASN A 127 2.24 -5.98 -9.45
N THR A 128 1.32 -6.59 -8.72
CA THR A 128 0.63 -5.95 -7.57
C THR A 128 0.61 -6.92 -6.41
N ASP A 129 0.41 -6.42 -5.19
CA ASP A 129 0.03 -7.30 -4.09
C ASP A 129 -1.43 -7.79 -4.24
N GLN A 130 -1.84 -8.74 -3.40
CA GLN A 130 -3.21 -9.28 -3.37
C GLN A 130 -4.17 -8.40 -2.55
N GLY A 131 -3.90 -7.10 -2.42
CA GLY A 131 -4.80 -6.16 -1.75
C GLY A 131 -6.16 -6.09 -2.44
N SER A 132 -7.22 -5.90 -1.65
CA SER A 132 -8.61 -5.85 -2.14
C SER A 132 -8.83 -4.78 -3.21
N GLN A 133 -8.03 -3.71 -3.19
CA GLN A 133 -8.03 -2.65 -4.19
C GLN A 133 -7.55 -3.13 -5.57
N PHE A 134 -6.56 -4.03 -5.63
CA PHE A 134 -6.00 -4.56 -6.88
C PHE A 134 -6.73 -5.80 -7.37
N THR A 135 -7.38 -6.52 -6.47
CA THR A 135 -8.31 -7.61 -6.83
C THR A 135 -9.72 -7.11 -7.14
N SER A 136 -9.97 -5.81 -7.07
CA SER A 136 -11.30 -5.23 -7.35
C SER A 136 -11.68 -5.37 -8.83
N HIS A 137 -12.99 -5.43 -9.12
CA HIS A 137 -13.49 -5.52 -10.49
C HIS A 137 -13.06 -4.31 -11.34
N GLU A 138 -13.12 -3.10 -10.78
CA GLU A 138 -12.71 -1.87 -11.46
C GLU A 138 -11.24 -1.91 -11.91
N PHE A 139 -10.36 -2.38 -11.02
CA PHE A 139 -8.93 -2.49 -11.32
C PHE A 139 -8.65 -3.58 -12.37
N GLN A 140 -9.23 -4.78 -12.18
CA GLN A 140 -9.08 -5.89 -13.13
C GLN A 140 -9.63 -5.55 -14.52
N LYS A 141 -10.70 -4.77 -14.59
CA LYS A 141 -11.27 -4.30 -15.86
C LYS A 141 -10.26 -3.46 -16.64
N VAL A 142 -9.59 -2.50 -16.00
CA VAL A 142 -8.56 -1.68 -16.66
C VAL A 142 -7.43 -2.54 -17.22
N LEU A 143 -6.99 -3.57 -16.49
CA LEU A 143 -5.95 -4.48 -16.97
C LEU A 143 -6.41 -5.28 -18.18
N THR A 144 -7.63 -5.80 -18.13
CA THR A 144 -8.21 -6.62 -19.20
C THR A 144 -8.44 -5.79 -20.46
N ASP A 145 -9.02 -4.60 -20.32
CA ASP A 145 -9.28 -3.67 -21.43
C ASP A 145 -7.98 -3.21 -22.12
N ASN A 146 -6.86 -3.19 -21.40
CA ASN A 146 -5.54 -2.85 -21.93
C ASN A 146 -4.68 -4.08 -22.27
N GLU A 147 -5.18 -5.30 -22.12
CA GLU A 147 -4.41 -6.55 -22.34
C GLU A 147 -3.12 -6.64 -21.49
N ILE A 148 -3.16 -6.09 -20.28
CA ILE A 148 -2.03 -6.11 -19.34
C ILE A 148 -2.10 -7.39 -18.52
N GLN A 149 -1.03 -8.18 -18.52
CA GLN A 149 -0.95 -9.38 -17.69
C GLN A 149 -0.72 -8.99 -16.23
N ILE A 150 -1.50 -9.55 -15.31
CA ILE A 150 -1.28 -9.37 -13.88
C ILE A 150 -0.47 -10.52 -13.31
N SER A 151 0.53 -10.20 -12.50
CA SER A 151 1.27 -11.15 -11.68
C SER A 151 1.13 -10.74 -10.21
N MET A 152 0.60 -11.63 -9.38
CA MET A 152 0.43 -11.37 -7.95
C MET A 152 1.38 -12.31 -7.18
N ASP A 153 2.26 -11.75 -6.35
CA ASP A 153 3.17 -12.55 -5.52
C ASP A 153 2.40 -13.50 -4.57
N GLY A 154 2.97 -14.67 -4.28
CA GLY A 154 2.54 -15.52 -3.17
C GLY A 154 2.90 -14.89 -1.82
N LYS A 155 2.16 -15.21 -0.75
CA LYS A 155 2.45 -14.73 0.62
C LYS A 155 3.86 -15.19 1.05
N GLY A 156 4.90 -14.39 0.83
CA GLY A 156 6.25 -14.73 1.31
C GLY A 156 7.43 -13.95 0.74
N THR A 157 7.36 -13.45 -0.49
CA THR A 157 8.47 -12.66 -1.06
C THR A 157 8.31 -11.19 -0.65
N GLY A 158 9.22 -10.73 0.21
CA GLY A 158 9.21 -9.42 0.86
C GLY A 158 9.56 -8.27 -0.07
N ASN A 159 8.83 -8.14 -1.16
CA ASN A 159 8.87 -7.14 -2.21
C ASN A 159 7.37 -7.08 -2.56
N LEU A 160 6.57 -6.08 -2.21
CA LEU A 160 6.32 -4.90 -3.04
C LEU A 160 4.95 -4.32 -2.59
N SER A 161 4.90 -3.13 -2.01
CA SER A 161 3.64 -2.40 -1.77
C SER A 161 3.71 -1.03 -2.39
N CYS A 162 3.81 -1.07 -3.70
CA CYS A 162 3.74 -0.03 -4.72
C CYS A 162 3.42 -0.87 -5.97
N THR A 163 2.65 -0.43 -6.93
CA THR A 163 2.36 -1.23 -8.13
C THR A 163 3.63 -1.29 -9.00
N TRP A 164 4.09 -2.46 -9.43
CA TRP A 164 5.33 -2.61 -10.22
C TRP A 164 5.03 -3.00 -11.66
N THR A 165 5.47 -2.24 -12.64
CA THR A 165 5.39 -2.66 -14.04
C THR A 165 6.67 -3.42 -14.41
N SER A 166 6.57 -4.68 -14.81
CA SER A 166 7.71 -5.41 -15.38
C SER A 166 7.71 -5.27 -16.91
N LYS A 167 8.19 -4.11 -17.40
CA LYS A 167 8.54 -3.77 -18.81
C LYS A 167 7.37 -3.75 -19.83
N LEU A 168 7.32 -2.93 -20.89
CA LEU A 168 8.25 -2.04 -21.58
C LEU A 168 7.58 -0.66 -21.80
N TYR A 169 8.07 0.40 -21.15
CA TYR A 169 8.02 1.71 -21.81
C TYR A 169 9.30 1.83 -22.60
N ALA A 170 9.18 1.66 -23.91
CA ALA A 170 10.25 2.08 -24.80
C ALA A 170 10.45 3.57 -24.54
N SER A 171 11.64 3.94 -24.08
CA SER A 171 12.12 5.30 -24.10
C SER A 171 11.83 5.90 -25.47
N GLN A 172 11.06 6.98 -25.50
CA GLN A 172 11.28 8.02 -26.48
C GLN A 172 12.07 9.13 -25.78
#